data_AF-A0A3D0LDX5-F1
#
_entry.id   AF-A0A3D0LDX5-F1
#
_cell.length_a   1.000
_cell.length_b   1.000
_cell.length_c   1.000
_cell.angle_alpha   90.00
_cell.angle_beta   90.00
_cell.angle_gamma   90.00
#
_symmetry.space_group_name_H-M   'P 1'
#
loop_
_entity.id
_entity.type
_entity.pdbx_description
1 polymer ?
#
loop_
_entity_poly.entity_id
_entity_poly.type
_entity_poly.pdbx_seq_one_letter_code
_entity_poly.pdbx_strand_id
1 'polypeptide(L)'
;MFWILGGVYFVMMFLGHLMLKKPEGWHEPAKGEKKPSIMETLKTKPMGNYIGIWLMFYINITCGLALISQEKSIVKCIGLVGSAGLISTVSAIFNAGGRLGFSAWADSLKDRNTIYKLIFIISIVFTALVMITKGIVKGDGSTFLIILVLALIFMVNAG
;
A
#
# COMPACT_ATOMS: atom_id res chain seq x y z
N MET A 1 -13.04 -21.72 11.33
CA MET A 1 -12.14 -20.77 10.64
C MET A 1 -12.85 -19.48 10.28
N PHE A 2 -13.90 -19.50 9.44
CA PHE A 2 -14.64 -18.28 9.04
C PHE A 2 -15.20 -17.47 10.22
N TRP A 3 -15.89 -18.12 11.16
CA TRP A 3 -16.46 -17.44 12.34
C TRP A 3 -15.42 -16.83 13.27
N ILE A 4 -14.25 -17.48 13.42
CA ILE A 4 -13.14 -16.99 14.25
C ILE A 4 -12.52 -15.76 13.59
N LEU A 5 -12.23 -15.83 12.28
CA LEU A 5 -11.71 -14.68 11.51
C LEU A 5 -12.71 -13.52 11.49
N GLY A 6 -14.01 -13.80 11.33
CA GLY A 6 -15.07 -12.80 11.38
C GLY A 6 -15.18 -12.12 12.74
N GLY A 7 -15.08 -12.88 13.83
CA GLY A 7 -15.06 -12.35 15.19
C GLY A 7 -13.85 -11.45 15.44
N VAL A 8 -12.65 -11.89 15.05
CA VAL A 8 -11.43 -11.08 15.16
C VAL A 8 -11.54 -9.79 14.34
N TYR A 9 -12.03 -9.87 13.10
CA TYR A 9 -12.24 -8.71 12.24
C TYR A 9 -13.22 -7.71 12.85
N PHE A 10 -14.34 -8.20 13.40
CA PHE A 10 -15.32 -7.35 14.09
C PHE A 10 -14.71 -6.61 15.27
N VAL A 11 -13.94 -7.30 16.13
CA VAL A 11 -13.28 -6.69 17.29
C VAL A 11 -12.28 -5.62 16.84
N MET A 12 -11.45 -5.90 15.82
CA MET A 12 -10.49 -4.93 15.32
C MET A 12 -11.16 -3.69 14.70
N MET A 13 -12.24 -3.87 13.93
CA MET A 13 -13.00 -2.74 13.37
C MET A 13 -13.72 -1.93 14.45
N PHE A 14 -14.27 -2.60 15.46
CA PHE A 14 -14.97 -1.95 16.57
C PHE A 14 -14.02 -1.11 17.43
N LEU A 15 -12.84 -1.64 17.72
CA LEU A 15 -11.76 -0.91 18.40
C LEU A 15 -11.30 0.30 17.56
N GLY A 16 -11.12 0.12 16.25
CA GLY A 16 -10.76 1.22 15.34
C GLY A 16 -11.79 2.35 15.34
N HIS A 17 -13.09 2.00 15.35
CA HIS A 17 -14.17 2.98 15.51
C HIS A 17 -14.08 3.75 16.83
N LEU A 18 -13.77 3.07 17.94
CA LEU A 18 -13.63 3.71 19.25
C LEU A 18 -12.43 4.67 19.31
N MET A 19 -11.35 4.34 18.60
CA MET A 19 -10.13 5.14 18.54
C MET A 19 -10.23 6.37 17.62
N LEU A 20 -11.30 6.50 16.83
CA LEU A 20 -11.57 7.71 16.04
C LEU A 20 -11.93 8.88 16.96
N LYS A 21 -10.90 9.58 17.45
CA LYS A 21 -11.04 10.85 18.16
C LYS A 21 -11.59 11.90 17.20
N LYS A 22 -12.69 12.55 17.56
CA LYS A 22 -13.17 13.77 16.86
C LYS A 22 -12.04 14.81 16.89
N PRO A 23 -11.69 15.44 15.76
CA PRO A 23 -10.57 16.38 15.70
C PRO A 23 -10.78 17.56 16.67
N GLU A 24 -9.70 18.06 17.26
CA GLU A 24 -9.74 19.18 18.20
C GLU A 24 -10.23 20.44 17.48
N GLY A 25 -11.35 21.01 17.95
CA GLY A 25 -12.07 22.12 17.31
C GLY A 25 -13.32 21.72 16.51
N TRP A 26 -13.74 20.45 16.53
CA TRP A 26 -14.97 20.01 15.86
C TRP A 26 -16.24 20.56 16.54
N HIS A 27 -16.79 21.64 15.99
CA HIS A 27 -18.17 22.03 16.26
C HIS A 27 -19.12 21.08 15.51
N GLU A 28 -20.12 20.54 16.20
CA GLU A 28 -21.19 19.80 15.52
C GLU A 28 -21.91 20.75 14.57
N PRO A 29 -22.06 20.41 13.28
CA PRO A 29 -22.80 21.26 12.36
C PRO A 29 -24.22 21.36 12.91
N ALA A 30 -24.62 22.56 13.30
CA ALA A 30 -26.00 22.84 13.66
C ALA A 30 -26.89 22.36 12.51
N LYS A 31 -28.02 21.72 12.84
CA LYS A 31 -29.03 21.28 11.85
C LYS A 31 -29.33 22.42 10.87
N GLY A 32 -28.71 22.41 9.69
CA GLY A 32 -28.88 23.47 8.68
C GLY A 32 -27.64 23.88 7.89
N GLU A 33 -26.42 23.51 8.28
CA GLU A 33 -25.24 23.84 7.46
C GLU A 33 -25.20 23.01 6.16
N LYS A 34 -25.25 23.72 5.02
CA LYS A 34 -25.15 23.12 3.68
C LYS A 34 -23.81 22.40 3.58
N LYS A 35 -23.86 21.05 3.53
CA LYS A 35 -22.72 20.23 3.09
C LYS A 35 -22.21 20.84 1.77
N PRO A 36 -20.91 21.13 1.65
CA PRO A 36 -20.38 21.69 0.41
C PRO A 36 -20.79 20.79 -0.74
N SER A 37 -21.46 21.37 -1.73
CA SER A 37 -21.98 20.60 -2.87
C SER A 37 -20.81 19.91 -3.56
N ILE A 38 -20.99 18.66 -3.97
CA ILE A 38 -20.01 17.90 -4.78
C ILE A 38 -19.60 18.75 -6.01
N MET A 39 -20.50 19.61 -6.49
CA MET A 39 -20.28 20.53 -7.60
C MET A 39 -19.32 21.70 -7.28
N GLU A 40 -19.29 22.18 -6.04
CA GLU A 40 -18.39 23.27 -5.60
C GLU A 40 -16.98 22.77 -5.33
N THR A 41 -16.84 21.54 -4.83
CA THR A 41 -15.54 20.85 -4.66
C THR A 41 -14.94 20.42 -5.99
N LEU A 42 -15.77 20.07 -6.98
CA LEU A 42 -15.34 19.75 -8.35
C LEU A 42 -14.92 21.00 -9.15
N LYS A 43 -15.52 22.18 -8.87
CA LYS A 43 -15.14 23.47 -9.48
C LYS A 43 -13.86 24.08 -8.91
N THR A 44 -13.53 23.78 -7.65
CA THR A 44 -12.42 24.42 -6.92
C THR A 44 -11.10 23.64 -6.98
N LYS A 45 -11.13 22.32 -7.23
CA LYS A 45 -9.91 21.52 -7.47
C LYS A 45 -9.81 21.15 -8.96
N PRO A 46 -8.64 21.33 -9.61
CA PRO A 46 -8.49 20.97 -11.01
C PRO A 46 -8.75 19.47 -11.18
N MET A 47 -9.70 19.12 -12.05
CA MET A 47 -10.07 17.74 -12.38
C MET A 47 -8.85 16.88 -12.76
N GLY A 48 -7.79 17.51 -13.30
CA GLY A 48 -6.50 16.87 -13.59
C GLY A 48 -5.76 16.33 -12.36
N ASN A 49 -5.82 17.00 -11.20
CA ASN A 49 -5.21 16.47 -9.96
C ASN A 49 -5.97 15.23 -9.47
N TYR A 50 -7.29 15.20 -9.59
CA TYR A 50 -8.09 14.05 -9.21
C TYR A 50 -7.79 12.84 -10.12
N ILE A 51 -7.79 13.04 -11.44
CA ILE A 51 -7.46 12.00 -12.42
C ILE A 51 -6.01 11.50 -12.23
N GLY A 52 -5.05 12.41 -11.98
CA GLY A 52 -3.65 12.04 -11.74
C GLY A 52 -3.46 11.20 -10.49
N ILE A 53 -4.07 11.60 -9.36
CA ILE A 53 -4.02 10.81 -8.11
C ILE A 53 -4.72 9.45 -8.31
N TRP A 54 -5.89 9.45 -8.97
CA TRP A 54 -6.63 8.22 -9.24
C TRP A 54 -5.83 7.23 -10.08
N LEU A 55 -5.19 7.70 -11.16
CA LEU A 55 -4.40 6.86 -12.05
C LEU A 55 -3.13 6.34 -11.36
N MET A 56 -2.47 7.17 -10.54
CA MET A 56 -1.32 6.74 -9.72
C MET A 56 -1.71 5.66 -8.71
N PHE A 57 -2.84 5.80 -8.03
CA PHE A 57 -3.35 4.78 -7.12
C PHE A 57 -3.72 3.50 -7.84
N TYR A 58 -4.42 3.63 -8.98
CA TYR A 58 -4.86 2.49 -9.77
C TYR A 58 -3.67 1.63 -10.19
N ILE A 59 -2.63 2.26 -10.74
CA ILE A 59 -1.42 1.53 -11.17
C ILE A 59 -0.70 0.90 -9.98
N ASN A 60 -0.55 1.59 -8.85
CA ASN A 60 0.09 1.01 -7.66
C ASN A 60 -0.67 -0.22 -7.15
N ILE A 61 -2.00 -0.15 -7.01
CA ILE A 61 -2.82 -1.27 -6.56
C ILE A 61 -2.75 -2.44 -7.53
N THR A 62 -2.82 -2.19 -8.85
CA THR A 62 -2.70 -3.23 -9.87
C THR A 62 -1.34 -3.91 -9.83
N CYS A 63 -0.25 -3.14 -9.67
CA CYS A 63 1.11 -3.66 -9.59
C CYS A 63 1.32 -4.50 -8.31
N GLY A 64 0.90 -3.98 -7.16
CA GLY A 64 0.98 -4.70 -5.89
C GLY A 64 0.21 -6.03 -5.94
N LEU A 65 -1.03 -6.02 -6.44
CA LEU A 65 -1.83 -7.25 -6.59
C LEU A 65 -1.17 -8.25 -7.56
N ALA A 66 -0.60 -7.78 -8.67
CA ALA A 66 0.10 -8.62 -9.62
C ALA A 66 1.35 -9.29 -9.01
N LEU A 67 2.10 -8.57 -8.16
CA LEU A 67 3.23 -9.13 -7.44
C LEU A 67 2.81 -10.16 -6.40
N ILE A 68 1.78 -9.90 -5.59
CA ILE A 68 1.24 -10.90 -4.66
C ILE A 68 0.81 -12.16 -5.42
N SER A 69 0.17 -12.00 -6.58
CA SER A 69 -0.25 -13.13 -7.42
C SER A 69 0.92 -13.96 -7.94
N GLN A 70 2.11 -13.38 -8.10
CA GLN A 70 3.31 -14.06 -8.61
C GLN A 70 4.36 -14.35 -7.55
N GLU A 71 4.13 -13.95 -6.29
CA GLU A 71 5.09 -14.06 -5.19
C GLU A 71 5.59 -15.49 -5.02
N LYS A 72 4.69 -16.49 -5.03
CA LYS A 72 5.06 -17.91 -4.90
C LYS A 72 5.98 -18.39 -6.02
N SER A 73 5.73 -17.95 -7.24
CA SER A 73 6.56 -18.28 -8.41
C SER A 73 7.94 -17.64 -8.30
N ILE A 74 8.00 -16.37 -7.89
CA ILE A 74 9.26 -15.63 -7.69
C ILE A 74 10.09 -16.27 -6.57
N VAL A 75 9.47 -16.59 -5.42
CA VAL A 75 10.14 -17.23 -4.28
C VAL A 75 10.67 -18.63 -4.63
N LYS A 76 9.98 -19.34 -5.53
CA LYS A 76 10.45 -20.62 -6.06
C LYS A 76 11.67 -20.47 -6.96
N CYS A 77 11.71 -19.45 -7.81
CA CYS A 77 12.84 -19.19 -8.71
C CYS A 77 14.13 -18.79 -7.98
N ILE A 78 14.02 -18.17 -6.80
CA ILE A 78 15.17 -17.79 -5.96
C ILE A 78 15.61 -18.88 -4.96
N GLY A 79 15.06 -20.09 -5.06
CA GLY A 79 15.47 -21.25 -4.24
C GLY A 79 14.88 -21.29 -2.81
N LEU A 80 13.99 -20.37 -2.43
CA LEU A 80 13.44 -20.24 -1.08
C LEU A 80 12.09 -20.97 -0.89
N VAL A 81 11.88 -22.09 -1.58
CA VAL A 81 10.61 -22.83 -1.60
C VAL A 81 10.12 -23.21 -0.20
N GLY A 82 11.04 -23.63 0.68
CA GLY A 82 10.71 -24.01 2.07
C GLY A 82 10.26 -22.84 2.96
N SER A 83 10.52 -21.60 2.55
CA SER A 83 10.20 -20.37 3.29
C SER A 83 9.08 -19.56 2.66
N ALA A 84 8.45 -20.04 1.57
CA ALA A 84 7.42 -19.31 0.84
C ALA A 84 6.22 -18.89 1.71
N GLY A 85 5.82 -19.73 2.67
CA GLY A 85 4.75 -19.38 3.62
C GLY A 85 5.12 -18.25 4.58
N LEU A 86 6.38 -18.24 5.06
CA LEU A 86 6.90 -17.19 5.93
C LEU A 86 7.04 -15.87 5.16
N ILE A 87 7.62 -15.91 3.96
CA ILE A 87 7.79 -14.74 3.10
C ILE A 87 6.43 -14.11 2.77
N SER A 88 5.43 -14.92 2.43
CA SER A 88 4.07 -14.45 2.15
C SER A 88 3.38 -13.83 3.38
N THR A 89 3.65 -14.35 4.59
CA THR A 89 3.11 -13.78 5.83
C THR A 89 3.77 -12.44 6.14
N VAL A 90 5.09 -12.33 5.98
CA VAL A 90 5.82 -11.06 6.12
C VAL A 90 5.35 -10.05 5.08
N SER A 91 5.20 -10.48 3.83
CA SER A 91 4.66 -9.69 2.72
C SER A 91 3.27 -9.14 3.03
N ALA A 92 2.38 -9.95 3.63
CA ALA A 92 1.05 -9.50 4.07
C ALA A 92 1.12 -8.44 5.19
N ILE A 93 2.06 -8.57 6.13
CA ILE A 93 2.31 -7.55 7.16
C ILE A 93 2.80 -6.25 6.52
N PHE A 94 3.71 -6.32 5.54
CA PHE A 94 4.18 -5.14 4.81
C PHE A 94 3.08 -4.50 3.96
N ASN A 95 2.15 -5.27 3.39
CA ASN A 95 0.99 -4.73 2.65
C ASN A 95 0.03 -3.97 3.57
N ALA A 96 -0.35 -4.56 4.70
CA ALA A 96 -1.26 -3.93 5.66
C ALA A 96 -0.57 -2.75 6.39
N GLY A 97 0.67 -2.97 6.83
CA GLY A 97 1.48 -2.01 7.55
C GLY A 97 1.93 -0.84 6.67
N GLY A 98 2.25 -1.07 5.40
CA GLY A 98 2.60 -0.04 4.43
C GLY A 98 1.46 0.96 4.23
N ARG A 99 0.22 0.47 4.09
CA ARG A 99 -0.96 1.34 4.00
C ARG A 99 -1.13 2.24 5.23
N LEU A 100 -0.91 1.72 6.43
CA LEU A 100 -0.98 2.49 7.67
C LEU A 100 0.21 3.45 7.83
N GLY A 101 1.42 2.98 7.52
CA GLY A 101 2.67 3.73 7.65
C GLY A 101 2.76 4.87 6.65
N PHE A 102 2.44 4.64 5.38
CA PHE A 102 2.36 5.70 4.38
C PHE A 102 1.21 6.66 4.65
N SER A 103 0.09 6.22 5.21
CA SER A 103 -0.98 7.14 5.64
C SER A 103 -0.54 8.03 6.80
N ALA A 104 0.11 7.48 7.83
CA ALA A 104 0.64 8.26 8.94
C ALA A 104 1.77 9.21 8.52
N TRP A 105 2.64 8.78 7.60
CA TRP A 105 3.68 9.62 7.05
C TRP A 105 3.10 10.73 6.15
N ALA A 106 2.01 10.44 5.44
CA ALA A 106 1.30 11.44 4.64
C ALA A 106 0.66 12.52 5.51
N ASP A 107 0.21 12.19 6.71
CA ASP A 107 -0.33 13.18 7.65
C ASP A 107 0.75 14.13 8.20
N SER A 108 2.02 13.72 8.20
CA SER A 108 3.15 14.60 8.53
C SER A 108 3.61 15.49 7.36
N LEU A 109 3.20 15.17 6.13
CA LEU A 109 3.58 15.90 4.93
C LEU A 109 2.45 16.83 4.48
N LYS A 110 2.78 18.12 4.33
CA LYS A 110 1.82 19.19 3.99
C LYS A 110 1.12 19.00 2.64
N ASP A 111 1.64 18.13 1.77
CA ASP A 111 1.11 17.83 0.44
C ASP A 111 1.02 16.31 0.21
N ARG A 112 -0.21 15.77 0.17
CA ARG A 112 -0.47 14.33 -0.02
C ARG A 112 0.01 13.80 -1.37
N ASN A 113 0.21 14.68 -2.35
CA ASN A 113 0.71 14.31 -3.67
C ASN A 113 2.16 13.76 -3.62
N THR A 114 2.95 14.21 -2.66
CA THR A 114 4.36 13.79 -2.52
C THR A 114 4.49 12.32 -2.12
N ILE A 115 3.61 11.82 -1.25
CA ILE A 115 3.59 10.40 -0.84
C ILE A 115 3.24 9.51 -2.02
N TYR A 116 2.23 9.88 -2.81
CA TYR A 116 1.84 9.07 -3.98
C TYR A 116 2.94 9.01 -5.02
N LYS A 117 3.64 10.13 -5.27
CA LYS A 117 4.82 10.15 -6.13
C LYS A 117 5.96 9.30 -5.56
N LEU A 118 6.20 9.36 -4.25
CA LEU A 118 7.24 8.60 -3.59
C LEU A 118 7.01 7.09 -3.73
N ILE A 119 5.81 6.62 -3.39
CA ILE A 119 5.42 5.21 -3.51
C ILE A 119 5.59 4.75 -4.96
N PHE A 120 5.07 5.54 -5.90
CA PHE A 120 5.14 5.21 -7.33
C PHE A 120 6.59 5.13 -7.85
N ILE A 121 7.45 6.09 -7.48
CA ILE A 121 8.87 6.10 -7.87
C ILE A 121 9.59 4.89 -7.28
N ILE A 122 9.36 4.60 -6.00
CA ILE A 122 9.96 3.43 -5.33
C ILE A 122 9.56 2.14 -6.05
N SER A 123 8.29 2.00 -6.43
CA SER A 123 7.81 0.84 -7.19
C SER A 123 8.52 0.68 -8.54
N ILE A 124 8.73 1.77 -9.26
CA ILE A 124 9.46 1.78 -10.54
C ILE A 124 10.94 1.42 -10.34
N VAL A 125 11.60 2.03 -9.35
CA VAL A 125 13.03 1.83 -9.11
C VAL A 125 13.30 0.37 -8.76
N PHE A 126 12.57 -0.21 -7.81
CA PHE A 126 12.77 -1.62 -7.45
C PHE A 126 12.48 -2.55 -8.62
N THR A 127 11.44 -2.27 -9.41
CA THR A 127 11.09 -3.09 -10.59
C THR A 127 12.20 -3.02 -11.65
N ALA A 128 12.70 -1.83 -11.96
CA ALA A 128 13.80 -1.64 -12.91
C ALA A 128 15.08 -2.31 -12.41
N LEU A 129 15.37 -2.21 -11.12
CA LEU A 129 16.59 -2.75 -10.53
C LEU A 129 16.59 -4.29 -10.53
N VAL A 130 15.46 -4.94 -10.22
CA VAL A 130 15.29 -6.40 -10.38
C VAL A 130 15.38 -6.82 -11.85
N MET A 131 14.84 -6.02 -12.78
CA MET A 131 14.89 -6.28 -14.22
C MET A 131 16.33 -6.23 -14.76
N ILE A 132 17.09 -5.19 -14.41
CA ILE A 132 18.49 -5.00 -14.83
C ILE A 132 19.39 -6.10 -14.25
N THR A 133 19.24 -6.39 -12.96
CA THR A 133 20.04 -7.41 -12.27
C THR A 133 19.68 -8.85 -12.67
N LYS A 134 18.55 -9.03 -13.38
CA LYS A 134 17.94 -10.35 -13.66
C LYS A 134 17.84 -11.20 -12.38
N GLY A 135 17.54 -10.55 -11.24
CA GLY A 135 17.59 -11.17 -9.92
C GLY A 135 16.66 -12.39 -9.77
N ILE A 136 15.56 -12.43 -10.54
CA ILE A 136 14.62 -13.57 -10.54
C ILE A 136 15.21 -14.81 -11.24
N VAL A 137 16.10 -14.63 -12.22
CA VAL A 137 16.68 -15.74 -13.02
C VAL A 137 18.06 -16.14 -12.52
N LYS A 138 18.84 -15.19 -12.00
CA LYS A 138 20.20 -15.41 -11.46
C LYS A 138 20.26 -15.44 -9.92
N GLY A 139 19.12 -15.40 -9.25
CA GLY A 139 19.03 -15.32 -7.79
C GLY A 139 19.52 -16.57 -7.07
N ASP A 140 19.59 -17.72 -7.76
CA ASP A 140 20.10 -18.97 -7.22
C ASP A 140 21.62 -18.86 -6.97
N GLY A 141 22.00 -18.61 -5.71
CA GLY A 141 23.39 -18.59 -5.24
C GLY A 141 23.96 -17.22 -4.82
N SER A 142 23.24 -16.10 -5.01
CA SER A 142 23.70 -14.78 -4.55
C SER A 142 22.74 -14.16 -3.52
N THR A 143 23.17 -14.13 -2.26
CA THR A 143 22.42 -13.53 -1.14
C THR A 143 21.99 -12.10 -1.42
N PHE A 144 22.82 -11.33 -2.13
CA PHE A 144 22.50 -9.95 -2.51
C PHE A 144 21.29 -9.86 -3.45
N LEU A 145 21.21 -10.72 -4.47
CA LEU A 145 20.10 -10.73 -5.43
C LEU A 145 18.80 -11.24 -4.79
N ILE A 146 18.90 -12.19 -3.88
CA ILE A 146 17.76 -12.69 -3.10
C ILE A 146 17.18 -11.57 -2.22
N ILE A 147 18.02 -10.84 -1.48
CA ILE A 147 17.58 -9.69 -0.67
C ILE A 147 16.92 -8.63 -1.55
N LEU A 148 17.46 -8.40 -2.73
CA LEU A 148 16.95 -7.40 -3.67
C LEU A 148 15.57 -7.76 -4.23
N VAL A 149 15.34 -9.04 -4.54
CA VAL A 149 14.04 -9.55 -4.97
C VAL A 149 13.03 -9.52 -3.81
N LEU A 150 13.44 -9.86 -2.59
CA LEU A 150 12.59 -9.74 -1.40
C LEU A 150 12.23 -8.28 -1.10
N ALA A 151 13.19 -7.35 -1.25
CA ALA A 151 12.96 -5.92 -1.09
C ALA A 151 11.95 -5.39 -2.13
N LEU A 152 12.00 -5.87 -3.38
CA LEU A 152 10.96 -5.57 -4.36
C LEU A 152 9.59 -6.09 -3.90
N ILE A 153 9.49 -7.34 -3.48
CA ILE A 153 8.22 -7.92 -3.02
C ILE A 153 7.65 -7.09 -1.87
N PHE A 154 8.45 -6.75 -0.86
CA PHE A 154 7.94 -6.03 0.31
C PHE A 154 7.65 -4.56 0.02
N MET A 155 8.50 -3.87 -0.74
CA MET A 155 8.37 -2.44 -0.93
C MET A 155 7.27 -2.07 -1.93
N VAL A 156 7.13 -2.82 -3.02
CA VAL A 156 6.05 -2.61 -3.98
C VAL A 156 4.71 -3.05 -3.39
N ASN A 157 4.71 -4.10 -2.54
CA ASN A 157 3.49 -4.55 -1.87
C ASN A 157 3.05 -3.61 -0.72
N ALA A 158 3.98 -2.88 -0.11
CA ALA A 158 3.66 -1.88 0.91
C ALA A 158 2.98 -0.62 0.34
N GLY A 159 3.15 -0.36 -0.96
CA GLY A 159 2.66 0.81 -1.70
C GLY A 159 1.21 0.75 -2.14
#